data_AF-A0A9P2T7I5-F1
#
_entry.id   AF-A0A9P2T7I5-F1
#
_cell.length_a   1.000
_cell.length_b   1.000
_cell.length_c   1.000
_cell.angle_alpha   90.00
_cell.angle_beta   90.00
_cell.angle_gamma   90.00
#
_symmetry.space_group_name_H-M   'P 1'
#
loop_
_entity.id
_entity.type
_entity.pdbx_description
1 polymer ?
#
loop_
_entity_poly.entity_id
_entity_poly.type
_entity_poly.pdbx_seq_one_letter_code
_entity_poly.pdbx_strand_id
1 'polypeptide(L)'
;MARLSIDFGDHATAIAAAVRARREELGCGQLEFAQQTPKIPLRLLQDVERGRRTKYSRDVCAKLEFKLGWTRGSIERMAAGGLPEEVNDLISVVRDEDQGTETRRYLIGNEELLQRIYVDLQATTADMPEEEARALVEQALESARTQALLVVHREKRKRMSRNRAAR
;
A
#
# COMPACT_ATOMS: atom_id res chain seq x y z
N MET A 1 24.38 -9.50 -10.25
CA MET A 1 23.38 -10.45 -9.71
C MET A 1 22.16 -10.46 -10.62
N ALA A 2 21.76 -11.63 -11.13
CA ALA A 2 20.58 -11.75 -11.98
C ALA A 2 19.33 -11.33 -11.19
N ARG A 3 18.47 -10.49 -11.79
CA ARG A 3 17.20 -10.11 -11.16
C ARG A 3 16.31 -11.34 -11.12
N LEU A 4 15.97 -11.82 -9.93
CA LEU A 4 15.00 -12.91 -9.76
C LEU A 4 13.68 -12.49 -10.43
N SER A 5 13.22 -13.31 -11.37
CA SER A 5 12.00 -13.12 -12.15
C SER A 5 10.98 -14.19 -11.80
N ILE A 6 9.71 -13.82 -11.80
CA ILE A 6 8.58 -14.76 -11.76
C ILE A 6 8.19 -15.03 -13.21
N ASP A 7 8.07 -16.31 -13.56
CA ASP A 7 7.51 -16.78 -14.83
C ASP A 7 6.04 -17.13 -14.62
N PHE A 8 5.17 -16.46 -15.36
CA PHE A 8 3.73 -16.63 -15.29
C PHE A 8 3.29 -17.89 -16.05
N GLY A 9 4.11 -18.39 -16.97
CA GLY A 9 3.79 -19.59 -17.77
C GLY A 9 2.39 -19.51 -18.41
N ASP A 10 1.64 -20.59 -18.26
CA ASP A 10 0.27 -20.74 -18.79
C ASP A 10 -0.75 -19.84 -18.07
N HIS A 11 -0.41 -19.28 -16.91
CA HIS A 11 -1.27 -18.41 -16.12
C HIS A 11 -1.18 -16.93 -16.52
N ALA A 12 -0.36 -16.57 -17.51
CA ALA A 12 -0.17 -15.18 -17.92
C ALA A 12 -1.48 -14.44 -18.25
N THR A 13 -2.41 -15.10 -18.95
CA THR A 13 -3.72 -14.54 -19.29
C THR A 13 -4.60 -14.32 -18.06
N ALA A 14 -4.60 -15.28 -17.13
CA ALA A 14 -5.37 -15.19 -15.89
C ALA A 14 -4.85 -14.08 -14.98
N ILE A 15 -3.52 -13.97 -14.82
CA ILE A 15 -2.87 -12.89 -14.08
C ILE A 15 -3.17 -11.53 -14.73
N ALA A 16 -3.07 -11.43 -16.06
CA ALA A 16 -3.38 -10.20 -16.79
C ALA A 16 -4.83 -9.73 -16.55
N ALA A 17 -5.78 -10.66 -16.59
CA ALA A 17 -7.19 -10.39 -16.34
C ALA A 17 -7.43 -9.95 -14.88
N ALA A 18 -6.85 -10.64 -13.90
CA ALA A 18 -7.00 -10.30 -12.48
C ALA A 18 -6.41 -8.94 -12.13
N VAL A 19 -5.20 -8.62 -12.64
CA VAL A 19 -4.56 -7.32 -12.44
C VAL A 19 -5.43 -6.20 -13.01
N ARG A 20 -5.99 -6.40 -14.22
CA ARG A 20 -6.88 -5.42 -14.85
C ARG A 20 -8.17 -5.23 -14.06
N ALA A 21 -8.86 -6.32 -13.74
CA ALA A 21 -10.12 -6.30 -13.00
C ALA A 21 -9.93 -5.58 -11.66
N ARG A 22 -8.89 -5.94 -10.91
CA ARG A 22 -8.61 -5.31 -9.62
C ARG A 22 -8.28 -3.82 -9.75
N ARG A 23 -7.52 -3.39 -10.77
CA ARG A 23 -7.29 -1.96 -11.01
C ARG A 23 -8.60 -1.22 -11.29
N GLU A 24 -9.51 -1.84 -12.05
CA GLU A 24 -10.82 -1.28 -12.38
C GLU A 24 -11.74 -1.21 -11.15
N GLU A 25 -11.72 -2.21 -10.27
CA GLU A 25 -12.39 -2.18 -8.96
C GLU A 25 -11.90 -1.03 -8.07
N LEU A 26 -10.60 -0.74 -8.09
CA LEU A 26 -10.00 0.39 -7.39
C LEU A 26 -10.34 1.76 -8.05
N GLY A 27 -11.13 1.78 -9.13
CA GLY A 27 -11.55 3.00 -9.82
C GLY A 27 -10.41 3.75 -10.51
N CYS A 28 -9.25 3.12 -10.70
CA CYS A 28 -8.04 3.79 -11.18
C CYS A 28 -7.84 3.61 -12.70
N GLY A 29 -7.59 4.71 -13.41
CA GLY A 29 -7.10 4.64 -14.80
C GLY A 29 -5.66 4.10 -14.89
N GLN A 30 -5.25 3.55 -16.02
CA GLN A 30 -3.88 2.99 -16.18
C GLN A 30 -2.76 4.02 -15.92
N LEU A 31 -2.92 5.25 -16.43
CA LEU A 31 -1.93 6.32 -16.25
C LEU A 31 -1.81 6.72 -14.78
N GLU A 32 -2.95 6.95 -14.13
CA GLU A 32 -3.03 7.30 -12.71
C GLU A 32 -2.42 6.19 -11.85
N PHE A 33 -2.86 4.94 -12.07
CA PHE A 33 -2.34 3.78 -11.38
C PHE A 33 -0.81 3.70 -11.55
N ALA A 34 -0.27 3.82 -12.76
CA ALA A 34 1.17 3.76 -12.99
C ALA A 34 1.97 4.87 -12.25
N GLN A 35 1.37 6.05 -12.06
CA GLN A 35 2.02 7.21 -11.44
C GLN A 35 1.94 7.25 -9.91
N GLN A 36 0.96 6.57 -9.30
CA GLN A 36 0.87 6.42 -7.85
C GLN A 36 2.12 5.72 -7.29
N THR A 37 2.49 6.02 -6.04
CA THR A 37 3.64 5.36 -5.39
C THR A 37 3.26 3.95 -4.93
N PRO A 38 4.07 2.91 -5.19
CA PRO A 38 5.31 2.91 -5.97
C PRO A 38 5.05 3.07 -7.46
N LYS A 39 5.87 3.90 -8.13
CA LYS A 39 5.77 4.15 -9.56
C LYS A 39 6.16 2.91 -10.35
N ILE A 40 5.40 2.63 -11.41
CA ILE A 40 5.73 1.62 -12.42
C ILE A 40 5.63 2.25 -13.81
N PRO A 41 6.46 1.84 -14.79
CA PRO A 41 6.32 2.35 -16.15
C PRO A 41 4.94 2.01 -16.73
N LEU A 42 4.25 2.99 -17.31
CA LEU A 42 2.93 2.76 -17.92
C LEU A 42 2.95 1.64 -18.97
N ARG A 43 3.99 1.61 -19.81
CA ARG A 43 4.17 0.56 -20.81
C ARG A 43 4.27 -0.84 -20.19
N LEU A 44 4.89 -0.94 -19.00
CA LEU A 44 5.00 -2.20 -18.27
C LEU A 44 3.63 -2.65 -17.78
N LEU A 45 2.84 -1.75 -17.18
CA LEU A 45 1.47 -2.05 -16.76
C LEU A 45 0.62 -2.55 -17.94
N GLN A 46 0.71 -1.87 -19.09
CA GLN A 46 0.03 -2.28 -20.31
C GLN A 46 0.48 -3.66 -20.83
N ASP A 47 1.77 -3.99 -20.72
CA ASP A 47 2.27 -5.30 -21.12
C ASP A 47 1.74 -6.39 -20.17
N VAL A 48 1.68 -6.12 -18.86
CA VAL A 48 1.12 -7.04 -17.85
C VAL A 48 -0.37 -7.27 -18.09
N GLU A 49 -1.17 -6.21 -18.16
CA GLU A 49 -2.63 -6.32 -18.32
C GLU A 49 -3.05 -6.93 -19.65
N ARG A 50 -2.16 -6.97 -20.64
CA ARG A 50 -2.40 -7.61 -21.94
C ARG A 50 -1.80 -9.02 -22.03
N GLY A 51 -1.11 -9.49 -21.00
CA GLY A 51 -0.41 -10.78 -21.02
C GLY A 51 0.67 -10.86 -22.10
N ARG A 52 1.26 -9.73 -22.54
CA ARG A 52 2.22 -9.70 -23.65
C ARG A 52 3.56 -10.32 -23.32
N ARG A 53 3.94 -10.33 -22.04
CA ARG A 53 5.15 -11.00 -21.54
C ARG A 53 4.73 -11.95 -20.44
N THR A 54 5.46 -13.05 -20.32
CA THR A 54 5.23 -14.06 -19.29
C THR A 54 6.22 -13.93 -18.13
N LYS A 55 7.32 -13.17 -18.29
CA LYS A 55 8.35 -13.02 -17.25
C LYS A 55 8.49 -11.59 -16.78
N TYR A 56 8.40 -11.39 -15.46
CA TYR A 56 8.57 -10.10 -14.80
C TYR A 56 9.49 -10.21 -13.59
N SER A 57 10.21 -9.15 -13.25
CA SER A 57 11.05 -9.16 -12.04
C SER A 57 10.19 -9.24 -10.77
N ARG A 58 10.71 -9.89 -9.72
CA ARG A 58 10.07 -9.93 -8.40
C ARG A 58 9.79 -8.54 -7.83
N ASP A 59 10.67 -7.56 -8.09
CA ASP A 59 10.45 -6.17 -7.68
C ASP A 59 9.23 -5.53 -8.36
N VAL A 60 9.06 -5.77 -9.66
CA VAL A 60 7.88 -5.28 -10.39
C VAL A 60 6.62 -5.95 -9.88
N CYS A 61 6.67 -7.26 -9.63
CA CYS A 61 5.53 -8.00 -9.09
C CYS A 61 5.16 -7.50 -7.69
N ALA A 62 6.13 -7.28 -6.81
CA ALA A 62 5.89 -6.73 -5.48
C ALA A 62 5.30 -5.32 -5.51
N LYS A 63 5.72 -4.47 -6.47
CA LYS A 63 5.12 -3.15 -6.68
C LYS A 63 3.67 -3.26 -7.15
N LEU A 64 3.37 -4.19 -8.05
CA LEU A 64 2.00 -4.44 -8.51
C LEU A 64 1.14 -4.95 -7.36
N GLU A 65 1.59 -5.97 -6.62
CA GLU A 65 0.91 -6.51 -5.45
C GLU A 65 0.56 -5.41 -4.46
N PHE A 66 1.54 -4.56 -4.09
CA PHE A 66 1.29 -3.42 -3.21
C PHE A 66 0.20 -2.49 -3.74
N LYS A 67 0.25 -2.13 -5.03
CA LYS A 67 -0.70 -1.18 -5.62
C LYS A 67 -2.10 -1.76 -5.81
N LEU A 68 -2.20 -3.08 -6.00
CA LEU A 68 -3.47 -3.79 -6.14
C LEU A 68 -4.11 -4.12 -4.78
N GLY A 69 -3.37 -3.87 -3.69
CA GLY A 69 -3.78 -4.29 -2.36
C GLY A 69 -3.74 -5.79 -2.22
N TRP A 70 -2.74 -6.44 -2.79
CA TRP A 70 -2.52 -7.87 -2.64
C TRP A 70 -1.35 -8.16 -1.74
N THR A 71 -1.46 -9.23 -0.97
CA THR A 71 -0.41 -9.75 -0.11
C THR A 71 0.80 -10.08 -0.97
N ARG A 72 2.00 -9.76 -0.47
CA ARG A 72 3.25 -10.02 -1.17
C ARG A 72 3.37 -11.50 -1.52
N GLY A 73 3.73 -11.81 -2.76
CA GLY A 73 3.80 -13.18 -3.29
C GLY A 73 2.48 -13.68 -3.90
N SER A 74 1.41 -12.89 -3.90
CA SER A 74 0.15 -13.25 -4.58
C SER A 74 0.35 -13.55 -6.06
N ILE A 75 1.19 -12.79 -6.78
CA ILE A 75 1.46 -13.04 -8.20
C ILE A 75 2.26 -14.34 -8.39
N GLU A 76 3.18 -14.64 -7.48
CA GLU A 76 3.92 -15.93 -7.51
C GLU A 76 2.97 -17.11 -7.24
N ARG A 77 2.02 -16.94 -6.33
CA ARG A 77 0.97 -17.92 -6.05
C ARG A 77 0.05 -18.13 -7.26
N MET A 78 -0.34 -17.05 -7.93
CA MET A 78 -1.13 -17.14 -9.17
C MET A 78 -0.36 -17.83 -10.30
N ALA A 79 0.95 -17.58 -10.40
CA ALA A 79 1.81 -18.28 -11.36
C ALA A 79 1.95 -19.79 -11.05
N ALA A 80 1.60 -20.22 -9.84
CA ALA A 80 1.48 -21.62 -9.44
C ALA A 80 0.03 -22.14 -9.52
N GLY A 81 -0.90 -21.40 -10.14
CA GLY A 81 -2.31 -21.78 -10.31
C GLY A 81 -3.22 -21.44 -9.13
N GLY A 82 -2.72 -20.74 -8.10
CA GLY A 82 -3.54 -20.26 -6.99
C GLY A 82 -4.26 -18.94 -7.29
N LEU A 83 -4.88 -18.37 -6.26
CA LEU A 83 -5.59 -17.08 -6.32
C LEU A 83 -4.81 -15.96 -5.61
N PRO A 84 -4.94 -14.70 -6.05
CA PRO A 84 -4.38 -13.59 -5.29
C PRO A 84 -5.10 -13.43 -3.95
N GLU A 85 -4.40 -12.89 -2.97
CA GLU A 85 -4.96 -12.62 -1.65
C GLU A 85 -4.91 -11.13 -1.39
N GLU A 86 -6.03 -10.55 -1.03
CA GLU A 86 -6.11 -9.13 -0.72
C GLU A 86 -5.51 -8.85 0.65
N VAL A 87 -4.79 -7.74 0.76
CA VAL A 87 -4.42 -7.15 2.05
C VAL A 87 -5.68 -6.50 2.58
N ASN A 88 -6.29 -7.11 3.60
CA ASN A 88 -7.44 -6.53 4.31
C ASN A 88 -7.14 -5.18 5.00
N ASP A 89 -5.87 -4.72 4.95
CA ASP A 89 -5.36 -3.57 5.71
C ASP A 89 -4.74 -2.43 4.85
N LEU A 90 -5.17 -2.22 3.60
CA LEU A 90 -4.66 -1.07 2.80
C LEU A 90 -5.18 0.28 3.31
N ILE A 91 -4.26 1.24 3.48
CA ILE A 91 -4.59 2.64 3.80
C ILE A 91 -5.07 3.39 2.53
N SER A 92 -6.35 3.74 2.44
CA SER A 92 -6.92 4.63 1.42
C SER A 92 -7.02 6.07 1.94
N VAL A 93 -7.12 7.05 1.04
CA VAL A 93 -7.21 8.49 1.40
C VAL A 93 -8.45 9.11 0.80
N VAL A 94 -9.37 9.55 1.63
CA VAL A 94 -10.58 10.29 1.22
C VAL A 94 -10.34 11.78 1.45
N ARG A 95 -10.65 12.59 0.42
CA ARG A 95 -10.63 14.05 0.52
C ARG A 95 -11.96 14.50 1.08
N ASP A 96 -11.89 15.27 2.15
CA ASP A 96 -13.04 15.97 2.70
C ASP A 96 -12.90 17.46 2.38
N GLU A 97 -13.91 18.00 1.69
CA GLU A 97 -14.01 19.42 1.33
C GLU A 97 -15.02 20.15 2.23
N ASP A 98 -15.36 19.59 3.39
CA ASP A 98 -16.25 20.27 4.32
C ASP A 98 -15.54 21.45 5.02
N GLN A 99 -16.19 22.61 5.00
CA GLN A 99 -15.78 23.86 5.70
C GLN A 99 -14.45 24.51 5.28
N GLY A 100 -14.09 24.44 3.99
CA GLY A 100 -13.01 25.27 3.44
C GLY A 100 -11.60 24.91 3.91
N THR A 101 -11.45 23.79 4.62
CA THR A 101 -10.16 23.21 5.03
C THR A 101 -10.04 21.82 4.40
N GLU A 102 -9.15 21.64 3.41
CA GLU A 102 -8.91 20.32 2.80
C GLU A 102 -8.38 19.36 3.86
N THR A 103 -9.26 18.48 4.34
CA THR A 103 -8.90 17.47 5.34
C THR A 103 -8.78 16.12 4.64
N ARG A 104 -7.74 15.35 4.96
CA ARG A 104 -7.51 14.03 4.39
C ARG A 104 -7.81 12.99 5.45
N ARG A 105 -8.82 12.16 5.21
CA ARG A 105 -9.15 10.99 6.01
C ARG A 105 -8.37 9.79 5.51
N TYR A 106 -7.72 9.07 6.41
CA TYR A 106 -6.95 7.87 6.08
C TYR A 106 -7.77 6.67 6.54
N LEU A 107 -8.13 5.75 5.65
CA LEU A 107 -8.98 4.61 5.98
C LEU A 107 -8.22 3.30 5.80
N ILE A 108 -8.44 2.30 6.65
CA ILE A 108 -8.12 0.91 6.36
C ILE A 108 -9.42 0.21 5.92
N GLY A 109 -9.48 -0.26 4.68
CA GLY A 109 -10.75 -0.68 4.09
C GLY A 109 -11.75 0.49 4.06
N ASN A 110 -12.83 0.39 4.85
CA ASN A 110 -13.85 1.44 5.01
C ASN A 110 -13.80 2.14 6.39
N GLU A 111 -12.84 1.81 7.25
CA GLU A 111 -12.74 2.32 8.61
C GLU A 111 -11.64 3.38 8.74
N GLU A 112 -11.88 4.45 9.50
CA GLU A 112 -10.85 5.44 9.83
C GLU A 112 -9.62 4.77 10.49
N LEU A 113 -8.44 4.97 9.91
CA LEU A 113 -7.16 4.38 10.34
C LEU A 113 -6.89 4.68 11.82
N LEU A 114 -7.14 5.92 12.26
CA LEU A 114 -6.92 6.30 13.66
C LEU A 114 -7.88 5.56 14.59
N GLN A 115 -9.14 5.42 14.16
CA GLN A 115 -10.15 4.67 14.90
C GLN A 115 -9.79 3.18 14.98
N ARG A 116 -9.34 2.59 13.87
CA ARG A 116 -8.86 1.20 13.79
C ARG A 116 -7.71 0.96 14.77
N ILE A 117 -6.67 1.79 14.72
CA ILE A 117 -5.52 1.69 15.63
C ILE A 117 -5.98 1.74 17.09
N TYR A 118 -6.89 2.65 17.42
CA TYR A 118 -7.42 2.76 18.77
C TYR A 118 -8.18 1.50 19.21
N VAL A 119 -9.08 0.99 18.36
CA VAL A 119 -9.84 -0.24 18.62
C VAL A 119 -8.92 -1.45 18.77
N ASP A 120 -7.92 -1.60 17.90
CA ASP A 120 -6.95 -2.70 17.97
C ASP A 120 -6.15 -2.65 19.26
N LEU A 121 -5.71 -1.46 19.69
CA LEU A 121 -5.02 -1.27 20.95
C LEU A 121 -5.92 -1.61 22.16
N GLN A 122 -7.19 -1.19 22.14
CA GLN A 122 -8.15 -1.54 23.19
C GLN A 122 -8.43 -3.04 23.26
N ALA A 123 -8.60 -3.69 22.10
CA ALA A 123 -8.83 -5.14 22.04
C ALA A 123 -7.61 -5.91 22.59
N THR A 124 -6.40 -5.40 22.34
CA THR A 124 -5.15 -5.99 22.81
C THR A 124 -4.97 -5.87 24.33
N THR A 125 -5.56 -4.85 24.96
CA THR A 125 -5.47 -4.60 26.41
C THR A 125 -6.75 -4.98 27.18
N ALA A 126 -7.69 -5.68 26.53
CA ALA A 126 -9.01 -5.98 27.09
C ALA A 126 -8.97 -6.92 28.31
N ASP A 127 -7.87 -7.64 28.53
CA ASP A 127 -7.64 -8.50 29.68
C ASP A 127 -7.07 -7.76 30.90
N MET A 128 -6.81 -6.45 30.77
CA MET A 128 -6.20 -5.62 31.81
C MET A 128 -7.24 -4.78 32.57
N PRO A 129 -6.93 -4.31 33.79
CA PRO A 129 -7.74 -3.30 34.49
C PRO A 129 -7.88 -2.02 33.66
N GLU A 130 -9.06 -1.41 33.68
CA GLU A 130 -9.42 -0.28 32.80
C GLU A 130 -8.43 0.89 32.85
N GLU A 131 -7.97 1.28 34.04
CA GLU A 131 -7.01 2.37 34.21
C GLU A 131 -5.63 2.02 33.64
N GLU A 132 -5.18 0.76 33.80
CA GLU A 132 -3.90 0.28 33.27
C GLU A 132 -3.94 0.15 31.75
N ALA A 133 -5.03 -0.41 31.21
CA ALA A 133 -5.29 -0.51 29.78
C ALA A 133 -5.25 0.89 29.14
N ARG A 134 -5.94 1.86 29.75
CA ARG A 134 -5.98 3.25 29.28
C ARG A 134 -4.59 3.88 29.26
N ALA A 135 -3.83 3.77 30.34
CA ALA A 135 -2.49 4.34 30.42
C ALA A 135 -1.56 3.76 29.34
N LEU A 136 -1.65 2.45 29.07
CA LEU A 136 -0.87 1.80 28.02
C LEU A 136 -1.27 2.24 26.62
N VAL A 137 -2.56 2.38 26.34
CA VAL A 137 -3.05 2.91 25.05
C VAL A 137 -2.55 4.34 24.83
N GLU A 138 -2.64 5.20 25.84
CA GLU A 138 -2.15 6.58 25.78
C GLU A 138 -0.63 6.63 25.49
N GLN A 139 0.17 5.82 26.21
CA GLN A 139 1.61 5.72 25.99
C GLN A 139 1.97 5.19 24.59
N ALA A 140 1.21 4.22 24.08
CA ALA A 140 1.41 3.67 22.73
C ALA A 140 1.15 4.74 21.65
N LEU A 141 0.08 5.52 21.80
CA LEU A 141 -0.25 6.61 20.87
C LEU A 141 0.79 7.74 20.88
N GLU A 142 1.30 8.13 22.05
CA GLU A 142 2.38 9.11 22.14
C GLU A 142 3.68 8.61 21.48
N SER A 143 3.99 7.33 21.65
CA SER A 143 5.14 6.69 21.01
C SER A 143 4.98 6.70 19.49
N ALA A 144 3.80 6.33 18.98
CA ALA A 144 3.48 6.39 17.55
C ALA A 144 3.60 7.81 16.99
N ARG A 145 3.07 8.82 17.71
CA ARG A 145 3.21 10.25 17.33
C ARG A 145 4.67 10.66 17.22
N THR A 146 5.48 10.29 18.20
CA THR A 146 6.91 10.64 18.23
C THR A 146 7.65 10.03 17.03
N GLN A 147 7.39 8.76 16.73
CA GLN A 147 7.97 8.09 15.56
C GLN A 147 7.54 8.75 14.24
N ALA A 148 6.26 9.11 14.11
CA ALA A 148 5.74 9.80 12.93
C ALA A 148 6.44 11.15 12.69
N LEU A 149 6.62 11.95 13.75
CA LEU A 149 7.34 13.23 13.67
C LEU A 149 8.80 13.06 13.24
N LEU A 150 9.48 12.01 13.72
CA LEU A 150 10.86 11.71 13.31
C LEU A 150 10.96 11.40 11.82
N VAL A 151 10.01 10.66 11.25
CA VAL A 151 9.93 10.37 9.82
C VAL A 151 9.78 11.67 9.02
N VAL A 152 8.85 12.54 9.42
CA VAL A 152 8.62 13.84 8.77
C VAL A 152 9.88 14.71 8.83
N HIS A 153 10.53 14.81 10.00
CA HIS A 153 11.76 15.58 10.16
C HIS A 153 12.92 15.04 9.31
N ARG A 154 13.04 13.72 9.19
CA ARG A 154 14.05 13.08 8.33
C ARG A 154 13.86 13.48 6.87
N GLU A 155 12.63 13.46 6.37
CA GLU A 155 12.37 13.84 4.98
C GLU A 155 12.50 15.33 4.72
N LYS A 156 12.08 16.19 5.65
CA LYS A 156 12.34 17.63 5.57
C LYS A 156 13.85 17.93 5.45
N ARG A 157 14.68 17.27 6.28
CA ARG A 157 16.15 17.40 6.22
C ARG A 157 16.73 16.95 4.87
N LYS A 158 16.30 15.81 4.33
CA LYS A 158 16.72 15.34 3.00
C LYS A 158 16.36 16.33 1.89
N ARG A 159 15.16 16.91 1.91
CA ARG A 159 14.74 17.92 0.92
C ARG A 159 15.59 19.18 0.99
N MET A 160 15.86 19.69 2.21
CA MET A 160 16.71 20.87 2.39
C MET A 160 18.15 20.63 1.90
N SER A 161 18.71 19.44 2.15
CA SER A 161 20.04 19.06 1.66
C SER A 161 20.09 18.99 0.13
N ARG A 162 19.08 18.40 -0.52
CA ARG A 162 19.00 18.36 -2.00
C ARG A 162 18.87 19.75 -2.61
N ASN A 163 18.07 20.63 -2.03
CA ASN A 163 17.90 22.00 -2.52
C ASN A 163 19.16 22.86 -2.34
N ARG A 164 19.99 22.57 -1.33
CA ARG A 164 21.31 23.21 -1.16
C ARG A 164 22.36 22.69 -2.14
N ALA A 165 22.31 21.42 -2.52
CA ALA A 165 23.24 20.83 -3.49
C ALA A 165 22.91 21.16 -4.96
N ALA A 166 21.71 21.66 -5.23
CA ALA A 166 21.24 22.09 -6.55
C ALA A 166 21.43 23.61 -6.80
N ARG A 167 22.04 24.33 -5.85
CA ARG A 167 22.46 25.73 -5.97
C ARG A 167 23.98 25.78 -5.98
#